data_AF-A0A0T5ZCB6-F1
#
_entry.id   AF-A0A0T5ZCB6-F1
#
_cell.length_a   1.000
_cell.length_b   1.000
_cell.length_c   1.000
_cell.angle_alpha   90.00
_cell.angle_beta   90.00
_cell.angle_gamma   90.00
#
_symmetry.space_group_name_H-M   'P 1'
#
loop_
_entity.id
_entity.type
_entity.pdbx_description
1 polymer ?
#
loop_
_entity_poly.entity_id
_entity_poly.type
_entity_poly.pdbx_seq_one_letter_code
_entity_poly.pdbx_strand_id
1 'polypeptide(L)'
;MKFDSIDIMFETRVNLGCGIIKNLSSILIDEQGVPIENIWDTIEEFGIRREELKKLDPTYKELFEIYSAIRAYRVSVRYLKQLKTRFA
;
A
#
# COMPACT_ATOMS: atom_id res chain seq x y z
N MET A 1 -14.12 14.12 34.21
CA MET A 1 -12.94 14.57 33.45
C MET A 1 -13.02 13.92 32.08
N LYS A 2 -13.11 14.73 31.03
CA LYS A 2 -13.10 14.30 29.63
C LYS A 2 -11.65 13.99 29.25
N PHE A 3 -11.42 12.80 28.71
CA PHE A 3 -10.14 12.46 28.08
C PHE A 3 -10.28 12.80 26.60
N ASP A 4 -9.78 13.97 26.22
CA ASP A 4 -9.64 14.34 24.82
C ASP A 4 -8.62 13.40 24.16
N SER A 5 -9.07 12.68 23.14
CA SER A 5 -8.22 11.81 22.33
C SER A 5 -7.38 12.68 21.40
N ILE A 6 -6.09 12.80 21.71
CA ILE A 6 -5.10 13.40 20.80
C ILE A 6 -4.69 12.29 19.83
N ASP A 7 -5.20 12.38 18.61
CA ASP A 7 -4.78 11.55 17.48
C ASP A 7 -3.34 11.92 17.10
N ILE A 8 -2.38 11.17 17.64
CA ILE A 8 -0.95 11.36 17.33
C ILE A 8 -0.73 10.77 15.92
N MET A 9 -0.80 11.65 14.92
CA MET A 9 -0.44 11.31 13.54
C MET A 9 1.03 10.88 13.50
N PHE A 10 1.28 9.60 13.29
CA PHE A 10 2.62 9.04 13.14
C PHE A 10 3.22 9.50 11.80
N GLU A 11 3.96 10.60 11.80
CA GLU A 11 4.76 11.02 10.65
C GLU A 11 6.00 10.12 10.53
N THR A 12 5.93 9.12 9.65
CA THR A 12 7.06 8.22 9.36
C THR A 12 7.99 8.90 8.34
N ARG A 13 8.97 9.66 8.83
CA ARG A 13 10.05 10.22 7.99
C ARG A 13 11.10 9.16 7.71
N VAL A 14 11.02 8.54 6.55
CA VAL A 14 12.04 7.61 6.05
C VAL A 14 12.99 8.39 5.13
N ASN A 15 14.18 8.74 5.63
CA ASN A 15 15.24 9.35 4.82
C ASN A 15 15.88 8.30 3.91
N LEU A 16 15.36 8.16 2.69
CA LEU A 16 15.91 7.28 1.65
C LEU A 16 16.54 8.13 0.54
N GLY A 17 17.78 7.81 0.16
CA GLY A 17 18.59 8.57 -0.78
C GLY A 17 17.88 8.91 -2.11
N CYS A 18 18.30 10.05 -2.66
CA CYS A 18 17.72 10.87 -3.75
C CYS A 18 17.24 10.15 -5.05
N GLY A 19 17.47 8.85 -5.22
CA GLY A 19 16.99 8.05 -6.36
C GLY A 19 15.75 7.18 -6.07
N ILE A 20 15.52 6.77 -4.82
CA ILE A 20 14.41 5.86 -4.46
C ILE A 20 13.12 6.67 -4.28
N ILE A 21 13.21 7.90 -3.78
CA ILE A 21 12.07 8.78 -3.52
C ILE A 21 11.22 8.98 -4.78
N LYS A 22 11.83 9.20 -5.97
CA LYS A 22 11.10 9.41 -7.22
C LYS A 22 10.25 8.21 -7.66
N ASN A 23 10.68 6.99 -7.32
CA ASN A 23 9.93 5.77 -7.65
C ASN A 23 8.93 5.38 -6.57
N LEU A 24 9.19 5.70 -5.30
CA LEU A 24 8.23 5.47 -4.22
C LEU A 24 7.08 6.49 -4.26
N SER A 25 7.36 7.74 -4.64
CA SER A 25 6.34 8.77 -4.80
C SER A 25 5.30 8.43 -5.86
N SER A 26 5.67 7.76 -6.95
CA SER A 26 4.70 7.28 -7.96
C SER A 26 3.95 6.01 -7.53
N ILE A 27 4.43 5.30 -6.51
CA ILE A 27 3.74 4.14 -5.95
C ILE A 27 2.69 4.57 -4.91
N LEU A 28 2.96 5.65 -4.18
CA LEU A 28 2.12 6.19 -3.11
C LEU A 28 1.06 7.19 -3.61
N ILE A 29 1.23 7.74 -4.81
CA ILE A 29 0.36 8.76 -5.40
C ILE A 29 -0.18 8.25 -6.74
N ASP A 30 -1.06 7.25 -6.69
CA ASP A 30 -1.96 6.95 -7.83
C ASP A 30 -3.37 7.46 -7.48
N GLU A 31 -3.51 8.78 -7.26
CA GLU A 31 -4.82 9.44 -7.21
C GLU A 31 -5.54 9.42 -8.59
N GLN A 32 -4.89 8.89 -9.63
CA GLN A 32 -5.48 8.72 -10.95
C GLN A 32 -6.22 7.37 -11.03
N GLY A 33 -7.52 7.43 -10.73
CA GLY A 33 -8.57 6.56 -11.29
C GLY A 33 -8.20 5.12 -11.60
N VAL A 34 -7.68 4.37 -10.62
CA VAL A 34 -7.47 2.93 -10.77
C VAL A 34 -8.85 2.26 -10.92
N PRO A 35 -9.12 1.51 -11.99
CA PRO A 35 -10.36 0.78 -12.13
C PRO A 35 -10.59 -0.12 -10.92
N ILE A 36 -11.80 -0.08 -10.35
CA ILE A 36 -12.13 -0.85 -9.15
C ILE A 36 -11.92 -2.36 -9.36
N GLU A 37 -12.09 -2.88 -10.57
CA GLU A 37 -11.79 -4.28 -10.89
C GLU A 37 -10.31 -4.60 -10.68
N ASN A 38 -9.38 -3.73 -11.10
CA ASN A 38 -7.95 -3.94 -10.89
C ASN A 38 -7.58 -3.96 -9.40
N ILE A 39 -8.27 -3.15 -8.58
CA ILE A 39 -8.10 -3.13 -7.12
C ILE A 39 -8.50 -4.49 -6.55
N TRP A 40 -9.69 -4.96 -6.90
CA TRP A 40 -10.20 -6.24 -6.45
C TRP A 40 -9.32 -7.42 -6.90
N ASP A 41 -8.90 -7.44 -8.16
CA ASP A 41 -8.06 -8.51 -8.71
C ASP A 41 -6.72 -8.58 -7.97
N THR A 42 -6.11 -7.42 -7.68
CA THR A 42 -4.85 -7.36 -6.91
C THR A 42 -5.02 -7.88 -5.48
N ILE A 43 -6.14 -7.54 -4.85
CA ILE A 43 -6.47 -8.00 -3.49
C ILE A 43 -6.69 -9.52 -3.48
N GLU A 44 -7.39 -10.04 -4.49
CA GLU A 44 -7.65 -11.47 -4.64
C GLU A 44 -6.38 -12.27 -4.94
N GLU A 45 -5.51 -11.76 -5.83
CA GLU A 45 -4.18 -12.33 -6.07
C GLU A 45 -3.29 -12.35 -4.82
N PHE A 46 -3.52 -11.43 -3.87
CA PHE A 46 -2.82 -11.43 -2.59
C PHE A 46 -3.34 -12.51 -1.62
N GLY A 47 -4.50 -13.11 -1.94
CA GLY A 47 -5.12 -14.19 -1.16
C GLY A 47 -6.34 -13.77 -0.34
N ILE A 48 -6.83 -12.54 -0.51
CA ILE A 48 -8.03 -12.06 0.18
C ILE A 48 -9.21 -12.21 -0.77
N ARG A 49 -10.14 -13.12 -0.46
CA ARG A 49 -11.29 -13.39 -1.34
C ARG A 49 -12.25 -12.20 -1.40
N ARG A 50 -12.64 -11.83 -2.61
CA ARG A 50 -13.57 -10.72 -2.89
C ARG A 50 -14.88 -10.87 -2.11
N GLU A 51 -15.42 -12.09 -2.00
CA GLU A 51 -16.68 -12.37 -1.31
C GLU A 51 -16.57 -12.16 0.21
N GLU A 52 -15.40 -12.45 0.80
CA GLU A 52 -15.17 -12.25 2.23
C GLU A 52 -14.99 -10.78 2.56
N LEU A 53 -14.23 -10.07 1.72
CA LEU A 53 -14.01 -8.64 1.88
C LEU A 53 -15.30 -7.83 1.64
N LYS A 54 -16.17 -8.24 0.70
CA LYS A 54 -17.50 -7.62 0.51
C LYS A 54 -18.43 -7.71 1.72
N LYS A 55 -18.27 -8.70 2.61
CA LYS A 55 -19.07 -8.80 3.84
C LYS A 55 -18.77 -7.68 4.83
N LEU A 56 -17.62 -7.02 4.69
CA LEU A 56 -17.21 -5.89 5.52
C LEU A 56 -17.72 -4.55 4.98
N ASP A 57 -18.39 -4.55 3.83
CA ASP A 57 -18.87 -3.35 3.11
C ASP A 57 -17.82 -2.23 2.99
N PRO A 58 -16.62 -2.53 2.46
CA PRO A 58 -15.52 -1.58 2.45
C PRO A 58 -15.80 -0.46 1.46
N THR A 59 -15.48 0.76 1.86
CA THR A 59 -15.51 1.93 0.99
C THR A 59 -14.43 1.84 -0.09
N TYR A 60 -14.62 2.56 -1.19
CA TYR A 60 -13.58 2.66 -2.25
C TYR A 60 -12.23 3.08 -1.67
N LYS A 61 -12.23 4.02 -0.70
CA LYS A 61 -11.01 4.50 -0.04
C LYS A 61 -10.27 3.37 0.66
N GLU A 62 -10.98 2.56 1.45
CA GLU A 62 -10.39 1.43 2.17
C GLU A 62 -9.86 0.36 1.20
N LEU A 63 -10.61 0.06 0.12
CA LEU A 63 -10.15 -0.84 -0.93
C LEU A 63 -8.88 -0.32 -1.61
N PHE A 64 -8.82 0.97 -1.89
CA PHE A 64 -7.67 1.62 -2.50
C PHE A 64 -6.45 1.63 -1.58
N GLU A 65 -6.65 1.84 -0.27
CA GLU A 65 -5.59 1.75 0.74
C GLU A 65 -5.00 0.34 0.83
N ILE A 66 -5.85 -0.70 0.84
CA ILE A 66 -5.41 -2.10 0.83
C ILE A 66 -4.62 -2.40 -0.44
N TYR A 67 -5.14 -2.01 -1.61
CA TYR A 67 -4.46 -2.15 -2.90
C TYR A 67 -3.08 -1.47 -2.88
N SER A 68 -2.99 -0.25 -2.37
CA SER A 68 -1.75 0.52 -2.30
C SER A 68 -0.73 -0.16 -1.40
N ALA A 69 -1.17 -0.69 -0.25
CA ALA A 69 -0.31 -1.44 0.66
C ALA A 69 0.25 -2.71 0.01
N ILE A 70 -0.58 -3.49 -0.69
CA ILE A 70 -0.17 -4.70 -1.41
C ILE A 70 0.87 -4.35 -2.49
N ARG A 71 0.62 -3.28 -3.25
CA ARG A 71 1.53 -2.82 -4.31
C ARG A 71 2.89 -2.41 -3.75
N ALA A 72 2.92 -1.66 -2.65
CA ALA A 72 4.14 -1.27 -1.96
C ALA A 72 4.92 -2.48 -1.43
N TYR A 73 4.22 -3.50 -0.89
CA TYR A 73 4.83 -4.75 -0.45
C TYR A 73 5.49 -5.51 -1.61
N ARG A 74 4.79 -5.69 -2.73
CA ARG A 74 5.32 -6.37 -3.93
C ARG A 74 6.62 -5.71 -4.42
N VAL A 75 6.65 -4.38 -4.46
CA VAL A 75 7.85 -3.62 -4.86
C VAL A 75 8.99 -3.84 -3.87
N SER A 76 8.70 -3.80 -2.57
CA SER A 76 9.69 -4.02 -1.51
C SER A 76 10.34 -5.40 -1.62
N VAL A 77 9.54 -6.47 -1.74
CA VAL A 77 10.04 -7.84 -1.91
C VAL A 77 10.88 -7.98 -3.17
N ARG A 78 10.44 -7.40 -4.30
CA ARG A 78 11.20 -7.43 -5.55
C ARG A 78 12.56 -6.76 -5.39
N TYR A 79 12.61 -5.59 -4.75
CA TYR A 79 13.85 -4.86 -4.53
C TYR A 79 14.81 -5.64 -3.62
N LEU A 80 14.31 -6.22 -2.52
CA LEU A 80 15.11 -7.06 -1.62
C LEU A 80 15.69 -8.29 -2.32
N LYS A 81 14.92 -8.95 -3.20
CA LYS A 81 15.42 -10.06 -4.03
C LYS A 81 16.55 -9.62 -4.96
N GLN A 82 16.43 -8.45 -5.58
CA GLN A 82 17.48 -7.89 -6.44
C GLN A 82 18.75 -7.58 -5.66
N LEU A 83 18.63 -6.98 -4.47
CA LEU A 83 19.77 -6.71 -3.60
C LEU A 83 20.47 -8.01 -3.19
N LYS A 84 19.72 -9.03 -2.77
CA LYS A 84 20.30 -10.35 -2.44
C LYS A 84 21.07 -10.93 -3.63
N THR A 85 20.57 -10.80 -4.85
CA THR A 85 21.24 -11.33 -6.05
C THR A 85 22.51 -10.55 -6.41
N ARG A 86 22.56 -9.24 -6.12
CA ARG A 86 23.71 -8.39 -6.45
C ARG A 86 24.83 -8.42 -5.42
N PHE A 87 24.51 -8.75 -4.17
CA PHE A 87 25.43 -8.67 -3.04
C PHE A 87 25.60 -9.99 -2.26
N ALA A 88 25.03 -11.11 -2.74
CA ALA A 88 25.31 -12.47 -2.26
C ALA A 88 26.15 -13.24 -3.27
#